data_AF-A0A2V1AR00-F1
#
_entry.id   AF-A0A2V1AR00-F1
#
_cell.length_a   1.000
_cell.length_b   1.000
_cell.length_c   1.000
_cell.angle_alpha   90.00
_cell.angle_beta   90.00
_cell.angle_gamma   90.00
#
_symmetry.space_group_name_H-M   'P 1'
#
loop_
_entity.id
_entity.type
_entity.pdbx_description
1 polymer ?
#
loop_
_entity_poly.entity_id
_entity_poly.type
_entity_poly.pdbx_seq_one_letter_code
_entity_poly.pdbx_strand_id
1 'polypeptide(L)'
;MKPTLSYYKKLYKNLNRLPLDVGSLNLAKSKARDAFRNGRSIPNAPVEDPKWYHKVMKTTDEVLKGDNFSIHKVLDLLYKDSEPQQPWVKEFINTKYSAFKPVWPTVHLLHEFGQKKHISRYDKELANSSPELKGFSLMNEMKLSLPRGETPIKPLRKIHSKSSIEEVLEKVKPFYSFVLKHSETLLDVKLKPLEVLHEPTSYGLPKSVASRERDIRTKVSSVKDIIQRIRPLTKKHMFHLGEVASGRSNDSTISINENFFRYASRQHDRNKDISPYEKKYILHKQLIPNERNIRFFYKEMTKVITK
;
A
#
# COMPACT_ATOMS: atom_id res chain seq x y z
N MET A 1 -20.53 29.65 -8.65
CA MET A 1 -19.84 29.47 -7.34
C MET A 1 -20.57 28.49 -6.40
N LYS A 2 -20.65 27.18 -6.67
CA LYS A 2 -21.35 26.20 -5.78
C LYS A 2 -20.87 24.72 -5.77
N PRO A 3 -19.97 24.20 -6.65
CA PRO A 3 -19.64 22.77 -6.63
C PRO A 3 -18.93 22.35 -5.34
N THR A 4 -17.87 23.07 -4.94
CA THR A 4 -17.00 22.72 -3.81
C THR A 4 -17.75 22.64 -2.47
N LEU A 5 -18.65 23.58 -2.20
CA LEU A 5 -19.49 23.57 -0.99
C LEU A 5 -20.47 22.38 -0.98
N SER A 6 -21.02 22.02 -2.14
CA SER A 6 -21.92 20.87 -2.26
C SER A 6 -21.19 19.55 -2.01
N TYR A 7 -19.98 19.39 -2.56
CA TYR A 7 -19.11 18.23 -2.34
C TYR A 7 -18.69 18.11 -0.88
N TYR A 8 -18.31 19.23 -0.25
CA TYR A 8 -17.99 19.28 1.17
C TYR A 8 -19.18 18.87 2.04
N LYS A 9 -20.36 19.46 1.81
CA LYS A 9 -21.59 19.12 2.56
C LYS A 9 -21.95 17.64 2.40
N LYS A 10 -21.81 17.08 1.19
CA LYS A 10 -22.06 15.66 0.92
C LYS A 10 -21.10 14.76 1.69
N LEU A 11 -19.80 15.05 1.64
CA LEU A 11 -18.78 14.30 2.37
C LEU A 11 -19.02 14.39 3.88
N TYR A 12 -19.27 15.59 4.41
CA TYR A 12 -19.52 15.82 5.84
C TYR A 12 -20.77 15.06 6.32
N LYS A 13 -21.82 15.01 5.50
CA LYS A 13 -23.04 14.24 5.78
C LYS A 13 -22.76 12.73 5.83
N ASN A 14 -21.94 12.21 4.93
CA ASN A 14 -21.55 10.80 4.93
C ASN A 14 -20.67 10.46 6.13
N LEU A 15 -19.67 11.31 6.44
CA LEU A 15 -18.80 11.13 7.61
C LEU A 15 -19.62 11.06 8.91
N ASN A 16 -20.60 11.96 9.09
CA ASN A 16 -21.49 11.94 10.27
C ASN A 16 -22.32 10.66 10.43
N ARG A 17 -22.43 9.84 9.39
CA ARG A 17 -23.21 8.61 9.40
C ARG A 17 -22.35 7.37 9.53
N LEU A 18 -21.03 7.49 9.62
CA LEU A 18 -20.17 6.32 9.68
C LEU A 18 -20.27 5.61 11.04
N PRO A 19 -20.14 4.26 11.05
CA PRO A 19 -20.07 3.44 12.26
C PRO A 19 -18.68 3.54 12.92
N LEU A 20 -18.34 4.73 13.42
CA LEU A 20 -17.06 5.03 14.08
C LEU A 20 -17.30 5.70 15.44
N ASP A 21 -16.29 5.71 16.30
CA ASP A 21 -16.30 6.48 17.53
C ASP A 21 -16.28 7.99 17.26
N VAL A 22 -16.80 8.76 18.23
CA VAL A 22 -16.90 10.22 18.12
C VAL A 22 -15.52 10.88 17.93
N GLY A 23 -14.46 10.36 18.56
CA GLY A 23 -13.08 10.82 18.40
C GLY A 23 -12.57 10.66 16.96
N SER A 24 -12.68 9.47 16.39
CA SER A 24 -12.33 9.17 14.98
C SER A 24 -13.13 10.03 14.01
N LEU A 25 -14.41 10.25 14.29
CA LEU A 25 -15.25 11.12 13.46
C LEU A 25 -14.81 12.58 13.52
N ASN A 26 -14.43 13.09 14.69
CA ASN A 26 -13.92 14.44 14.83
C ASN A 26 -12.59 14.62 14.08
N LEU A 27 -11.72 13.62 14.15
CA LEU A 27 -10.49 13.56 13.36
C LEU A 27 -10.78 13.53 11.85
N ALA A 28 -11.74 12.72 11.40
CA ALA A 28 -12.19 12.68 10.00
C ALA A 28 -12.70 14.03 9.51
N LYS A 29 -13.54 14.68 10.32
CA LYS A 29 -14.10 16.01 10.03
C LYS A 29 -13.04 17.09 9.98
N SER A 30 -12.05 17.06 10.88
CA SER A 30 -10.93 18.00 10.85
C SER A 30 -10.15 17.85 9.55
N LYS A 31 -9.77 16.61 9.19
CA LYS A 31 -9.02 16.32 7.95
C LYS A 31 -9.79 16.73 6.69
N ALA A 32 -11.08 16.42 6.65
CA ALA A 32 -11.94 16.88 5.55
C ALA A 32 -11.99 18.41 5.47
N ARG A 33 -12.07 19.11 6.60
CA ARG A 33 -12.05 20.57 6.64
C ARG A 33 -10.71 21.12 6.16
N ASP A 34 -9.60 20.55 6.60
CA ASP A 34 -8.25 21.00 6.26
C ASP A 34 -7.95 20.77 4.78
N ALA A 35 -8.36 19.62 4.21
CA ALA A 35 -8.24 19.34 2.78
C ALA A 35 -9.00 20.35 1.91
N PHE A 36 -10.16 20.85 2.37
CA PHE A 36 -10.93 21.87 1.66
C PHE A 36 -10.49 23.31 1.99
N ARG A 37 -9.70 23.53 3.06
CA ARG A 37 -9.17 24.85 3.48
C ARG A 37 -7.79 25.16 2.91
N ASN A 38 -6.89 24.17 2.90
CA ASN A 38 -5.51 24.32 2.42
C ASN A 38 -5.43 24.51 0.90
N GLY A 39 -6.54 24.25 0.20
CA GLY A 39 -6.73 24.60 -1.19
C GLY A 39 -7.04 26.07 -1.40
N ARG A 40 -6.00 26.90 -1.49
CA ARG A 40 -6.14 28.32 -1.85
C ARG A 40 -6.58 28.45 -3.31
N SER A 41 -7.90 28.50 -3.48
CA SER A 41 -8.65 29.30 -4.46
C SER A 41 -8.18 29.24 -5.91
N ILE A 42 -8.55 28.18 -6.63
CA ILE A 42 -8.87 28.31 -8.06
C ILE A 42 -10.40 28.47 -8.17
N PRO A 43 -10.92 29.62 -8.64
CA PRO A 43 -12.34 29.79 -8.91
C PRO A 43 -12.76 28.73 -9.94
N ASN A 44 -13.78 27.93 -9.62
CA ASN A 44 -14.42 26.93 -10.49
C ASN A 44 -13.72 25.55 -10.67
N ALA A 45 -12.67 25.21 -9.91
CA ALA A 45 -12.17 23.83 -9.91
C ALA A 45 -13.10 22.88 -9.12
N PRO A 46 -13.47 21.70 -9.67
CA PRO A 46 -14.46 20.81 -9.06
C PRO A 46 -14.03 20.22 -7.70
N VAL A 47 -12.75 19.87 -7.52
CA VAL A 47 -12.05 19.51 -6.28
C VAL A 47 -10.55 19.57 -6.62
N GLU A 48 -9.67 20.03 -5.73
CA GLU A 48 -8.22 20.08 -6.01
C GLU A 48 -7.57 18.69 -6.17
N ASP A 49 -8.04 17.70 -5.41
CA ASP A 49 -7.71 16.29 -5.63
C ASP A 49 -8.99 15.45 -5.85
N PRO A 50 -9.46 15.35 -7.10
CA PRO A 50 -10.60 14.52 -7.45
C PRO A 50 -10.38 13.07 -7.07
N LYS A 51 -9.14 12.55 -7.15
CA LYS A 51 -8.86 11.13 -6.88
C LYS A 51 -9.01 10.83 -5.40
N TRP A 52 -8.48 11.71 -4.52
CA TRP A 52 -8.69 11.59 -3.09
C TRP A 52 -10.17 11.67 -2.72
N TYR A 53 -10.90 12.66 -3.24
CA TYR A 53 -12.33 12.79 -2.95
C TYR A 53 -13.13 11.57 -3.40
N HIS A 54 -12.89 11.07 -4.61
CA HIS A 54 -13.53 9.86 -5.11
C HIS A 54 -13.16 8.64 -4.26
N LYS A 55 -11.90 8.50 -3.83
CA LYS A 55 -11.45 7.42 -2.94
C LYS A 55 -12.21 7.46 -1.61
N VAL A 56 -12.24 8.62 -0.94
CA VAL A 56 -12.90 8.78 0.36
C VAL A 56 -14.42 8.60 0.24
N MET A 57 -15.05 9.20 -0.77
CA MET A 57 -16.48 9.03 -1.03
C MET A 57 -16.84 7.58 -1.32
N LYS A 58 -16.09 6.90 -2.20
CA LYS A 58 -16.31 5.48 -2.52
C LYS A 58 -16.22 4.62 -1.27
N THR A 59 -15.17 4.81 -0.46
CA THR A 59 -14.93 3.99 0.74
C THR A 59 -15.99 4.25 1.80
N THR A 60 -16.43 5.50 1.99
CA THR A 60 -17.51 5.83 2.94
C THR A 60 -18.87 5.33 2.46
N ASP A 61 -19.16 5.42 1.15
CA ASP A 61 -20.39 4.87 0.56
C ASP A 61 -20.43 3.34 0.62
N GLU A 62 -19.29 2.64 0.47
CA GLU A 62 -19.18 1.17 0.65
C GLU A 62 -19.64 0.77 2.06
N VAL A 63 -19.13 1.43 3.10
CA VAL A 63 -19.52 1.17 4.49
C VAL A 63 -21.01 1.49 4.73
N LEU A 64 -21.50 2.63 4.23
CA LEU A 64 -22.91 3.01 4.40
C LEU A 64 -23.90 2.10 3.66
N LYS A 65 -23.45 1.41 2.60
CA LYS A 65 -24.25 0.42 1.86
C LYS A 65 -24.27 -0.96 2.53
N GLY A 66 -23.54 -1.15 3.64
CA GLY A 66 -23.53 -2.39 4.42
C GLY A 66 -22.27 -3.24 4.28
N ASP A 67 -21.23 -2.77 3.58
CA ASP A 67 -19.94 -3.47 3.56
C ASP A 67 -19.14 -3.17 4.83
N ASN A 68 -19.40 -3.94 5.88
CA ASN A 68 -18.75 -3.79 7.17
C ASN A 68 -17.23 -4.04 7.11
N PHE A 69 -16.72 -4.81 6.14
CA PHE A 69 -15.28 -5.04 5.97
C PHE A 69 -14.55 -3.78 5.50
N SER A 70 -15.26 -2.86 4.84
CA SER A 70 -14.69 -1.59 4.41
C SER A 70 -14.45 -0.60 5.55
N ILE A 71 -14.86 -0.91 6.79
CA ILE A 71 -14.53 -0.11 7.98
C ILE A 71 -13.01 -0.03 8.18
N HIS A 72 -12.26 -1.11 7.93
CA HIS A 72 -10.79 -1.08 7.98
C HIS A 72 -10.19 -0.09 7.00
N LYS A 73 -10.73 -0.02 5.77
CA LYS A 73 -10.26 0.93 4.76
C LYS A 73 -10.51 2.37 5.19
N VAL A 74 -11.64 2.63 5.87
CA VAL A 74 -11.94 3.96 6.42
C VAL A 74 -10.97 4.29 7.55
N LEU A 75 -10.70 3.36 8.46
CA LEU A 75 -9.72 3.57 9.53
C LEU A 75 -8.30 3.76 8.97
N ASP A 76 -7.90 3.02 7.93
CA ASP A 76 -6.62 3.19 7.22
C ASP A 76 -6.52 4.59 6.60
N LEU A 77 -7.59 5.07 5.95
CA LEU A 77 -7.66 6.43 5.42
C LEU A 77 -7.49 7.49 6.53
N LEU A 78 -8.09 7.24 7.70
CA LEU A 78 -8.07 8.17 8.82
C LEU A 78 -6.74 8.19 9.55
N TYR A 79 -6.07 7.06 9.71
CA TYR A 79 -4.90 6.95 10.57
C TYR A 79 -3.58 6.77 9.81
N LYS A 80 -3.57 6.05 8.68
CA LYS A 80 -2.35 5.73 7.93
C LYS A 80 -2.08 6.67 6.75
N ASP A 81 -3.11 7.10 6.05
CA ASP A 81 -2.95 7.97 4.85
C ASP A 81 -2.77 9.46 5.21
N SER A 82 -3.12 9.84 6.43
CA SER A 82 -3.02 11.22 6.89
C SER A 82 -1.66 11.64 7.43
N GLU A 83 -0.83 10.68 7.83
CA GLU A 83 0.48 10.98 8.40
C GLU A 83 1.53 11.12 7.28
N PRO A 84 2.47 12.08 7.40
CA PRO A 84 3.52 12.23 6.41
C PRO A 84 4.39 10.98 6.40
N GLN A 85 4.40 10.27 5.27
CA GLN A 85 5.31 9.14 5.08
C GLN A 85 6.77 9.61 5.18
N GLN A 86 7.60 8.77 5.80
CA GLN A 86 9.04 9.01 5.87
C GLN A 86 9.62 9.17 4.45
N PRO A 87 10.60 10.07 4.23
CA PRO A 87 11.13 10.38 2.90
C PRO A 87 11.58 9.14 2.12
N TRP A 88 12.31 8.23 2.77
CA TRP A 88 12.80 6.99 2.14
C TRP A 88 11.67 6.06 1.66
N VAL A 89 10.50 6.07 2.32
CA VAL A 89 9.33 5.27 1.89
C VAL A 89 8.78 5.80 0.58
N LYS A 90 8.66 7.13 0.46
CA LYS A 90 8.21 7.80 -0.77
C LYS A 90 9.19 7.54 -1.91
N GLU A 91 10.49 7.64 -1.63
CA GLU A 91 11.54 7.33 -2.58
C GLU A 91 11.46 5.87 -3.05
N PHE A 92 11.31 4.92 -2.14
CA PHE A 92 11.19 3.50 -2.46
C PHE A 92 9.96 3.19 -3.33
N ILE A 93 8.79 3.73 -2.97
CA ILE A 93 7.54 3.50 -3.71
C ILE A 93 7.63 4.07 -5.13
N ASN A 94 8.21 5.26 -5.30
CA ASN A 94 8.31 5.94 -6.59
C ASN A 94 9.44 5.41 -7.48
N THR A 95 10.46 4.77 -6.91
CA THR A 95 11.59 4.22 -7.67
C THR A 95 11.17 3.01 -8.49
N LYS A 96 11.53 2.98 -9.78
CA LYS A 96 11.23 1.84 -10.68
C LYS A 96 12.03 0.60 -10.26
N TYR A 97 11.48 -0.59 -10.47
CA TYR A 97 12.14 -1.86 -10.10
C TYR A 97 13.53 -2.02 -10.76
N SER A 98 13.69 -1.50 -11.99
CA SER A 98 14.96 -1.56 -12.75
C SER A 98 16.11 -0.90 -12.01
N ALA A 99 15.84 0.10 -11.19
CA ALA A 99 16.87 0.81 -10.42
C ALA A 99 17.36 -0.02 -9.21
N PHE A 100 16.53 -0.94 -8.71
CA PHE A 100 16.90 -1.85 -7.62
C PHE A 100 17.65 -3.10 -8.11
N LYS A 101 17.57 -3.42 -9.41
CA LYS A 101 18.22 -4.61 -10.02
C LYS A 101 19.70 -4.80 -9.62
N PRO A 102 20.58 -3.77 -9.62
CA PRO A 102 21.99 -3.97 -9.27
C PRO A 102 22.27 -4.12 -7.77
N VAL A 103 21.34 -3.71 -6.90
CA VAL A 103 21.57 -3.65 -5.44
C VAL A 103 20.75 -4.70 -4.68
N TRP A 104 19.70 -5.25 -5.31
CA TRP A 104 18.81 -6.19 -4.65
C TRP A 104 19.52 -7.51 -4.31
N PRO A 105 19.35 -8.06 -3.10
CA PRO A 105 19.99 -9.31 -2.73
C PRO A 105 19.43 -10.47 -3.56
N THR A 106 20.33 -11.16 -4.26
CA THR A 106 20.02 -12.30 -5.14
C THR A 106 20.83 -13.50 -4.69
N VAL A 107 20.17 -14.66 -4.58
CA VAL A 107 20.82 -15.92 -4.22
C VAL A 107 20.54 -16.92 -5.33
N HIS A 108 21.60 -17.43 -5.95
CA HIS A 108 21.48 -18.54 -6.89
C HIS A 108 21.73 -19.84 -6.14
N LEU A 109 20.72 -20.72 -6.09
CA LEU A 109 20.79 -21.95 -5.30
C LEU A 109 21.91 -22.89 -5.75
N LEU A 110 22.36 -22.77 -7.01
CA LEU A 110 23.49 -23.56 -7.51
C LEU A 110 24.82 -23.18 -6.84
N HIS A 111 24.99 -21.94 -6.37
CA HIS A 111 26.19 -21.55 -5.61
C HIS A 111 26.22 -22.16 -4.21
N GLU A 112 25.05 -22.35 -3.60
CA GLU A 112 24.91 -22.90 -2.25
C GLU A 112 25.00 -24.42 -2.23
N PHE A 113 24.41 -25.09 -3.22
CA PHE A 113 24.25 -26.56 -3.21
C PHE A 113 24.96 -27.29 -4.36
N GLY A 114 25.54 -26.57 -5.32
CA GLY A 114 26.13 -27.15 -6.54
C GLY A 114 27.60 -27.54 -6.42
N GLN A 115 28.04 -28.46 -7.29
CA GLN A 115 29.46 -28.76 -7.44
C GLN A 115 30.17 -27.68 -8.26
N LYS A 116 31.45 -27.41 -7.96
CA LYS A 116 32.28 -26.36 -8.59
C LYS A 116 32.24 -26.36 -10.13
N LYS A 117 32.22 -27.55 -10.76
CA LYS A 117 32.17 -27.69 -12.23
C LYS A 117 30.88 -27.13 -12.85
N HIS A 118 29.74 -27.35 -12.19
CA HIS A 118 28.44 -26.87 -12.65
C HIS A 118 28.28 -25.37 -12.40
N ILE A 119 28.83 -24.87 -11.29
CA ILE A 119 28.88 -23.43 -10.98
C ILE A 119 29.61 -22.67 -12.09
N SER A 120 30.80 -23.13 -12.51
CA SER A 120 31.56 -22.45 -13.57
C SER A 120 30.83 -22.44 -14.92
N ARG A 121 30.03 -23.46 -15.24
CA ARG A 121 29.22 -23.49 -16.46
C ARG A 121 28.04 -22.52 -16.36
N TYR A 122 27.38 -22.50 -15.21
CA TYR A 122 26.28 -21.61 -14.90
C TYR A 122 26.70 -20.14 -14.96
N ASP A 123 27.85 -19.78 -14.39
CA ASP A 123 28.36 -18.41 -14.37
C ASP A 123 28.70 -17.89 -15.78
N LYS A 124 29.24 -18.76 -16.63
CA LYS A 124 29.50 -18.43 -18.05
C LYS A 124 28.20 -18.09 -18.78
N GLU A 125 27.14 -18.87 -18.57
CA GLU A 125 25.84 -18.62 -19.17
C GLU A 125 25.12 -17.41 -18.55
N LEU A 126 25.29 -17.19 -17.25
CA LEU A 126 24.78 -16.00 -16.56
C LEU A 126 25.40 -14.72 -17.14
N ALA A 127 26.73 -14.71 -17.31
CA ALA A 127 27.47 -13.60 -17.89
C ALA A 127 27.12 -13.36 -19.37
N ASN A 128 26.80 -14.41 -20.12
CA ASN A 128 26.32 -14.29 -21.51
C ASN A 128 24.91 -13.74 -21.61
N SER A 129 24.05 -14.04 -20.63
CA SER A 129 22.65 -13.64 -20.62
C SER A 129 22.37 -12.29 -19.94
N SER A 130 23.38 -11.65 -19.35
CA SER A 130 23.29 -10.29 -18.78
C SER A 130 23.90 -9.23 -19.72
N PRO A 131 23.13 -8.65 -20.66
CA PRO A 131 23.64 -7.65 -21.60
C PRO A 131 24.08 -6.33 -20.95
N GLU A 132 23.64 -6.05 -19.72
CA GLU A 132 24.01 -4.85 -18.94
C GLU A 132 25.50 -4.83 -18.55
N LEU A 133 26.12 -6.00 -18.35
CA LEU A 133 27.55 -6.12 -18.03
C LEU A 133 28.43 -6.12 -19.29
N LYS A 134 27.90 -6.61 -20.43
CA LYS A 134 28.61 -6.58 -21.71
C LYS A 134 28.47 -5.27 -22.47
N GLY A 135 27.54 -4.40 -22.05
CA GLY A 135 27.28 -3.11 -22.71
C GLY A 135 26.97 -3.33 -24.18
N PHE A 136 25.72 -3.69 -24.50
CA PHE A 136 25.29 -3.82 -25.88
C PHE A 136 25.69 -2.56 -26.66
N SER A 137 26.66 -2.72 -27.55
CA SER A 137 27.19 -1.66 -28.40
C SER A 137 26.82 -2.06 -29.82
N LEU A 138 25.82 -1.35 -30.37
CA LEU A 138 25.40 -1.50 -31.76
C LEU A 138 26.61 -1.36 -32.71
N MET A 139 27.58 -0.52 -32.35
CA MET A 139 28.83 -0.33 -33.08
C MET A 139 29.69 -1.60 -33.08
N ASN A 140 29.78 -2.31 -31.95
CA ASN A 140 30.55 -3.55 -31.87
C ASN A 140 29.86 -4.70 -32.61
N GLU A 141 28.53 -4.77 -32.53
CA GLU A 141 27.75 -5.82 -33.20
C GLU A 141 27.70 -5.61 -34.72
N MET A 142 27.61 -4.36 -35.18
CA MET A 142 27.65 -4.00 -36.60
C MET A 142 29.07 -3.74 -37.13
N LYS A 143 30.11 -3.97 -36.32
CA LYS A 143 31.53 -3.72 -36.64
C LYS A 143 31.80 -2.31 -37.21
N LEU A 144 31.06 -1.32 -36.73
CA LEU A 144 31.23 0.08 -37.12
C LEU A 144 32.31 0.72 -36.23
N SER A 145 33.29 1.37 -36.83
CA SER A 145 34.29 2.18 -36.14
C SER A 145 33.97 3.66 -36.30
N LEU A 146 34.10 4.44 -35.22
CA LEU A 146 34.02 5.90 -35.31
C LEU A 146 35.18 6.45 -36.17
N PRO A 147 34.93 7.44 -37.04
CA PRO A 147 35.99 8.19 -37.72
C PRO A 147 36.95 8.82 -36.71
N ARG A 148 38.24 8.90 -37.06
CA ARG A 148 39.27 9.49 -36.20
C ARG A 148 38.91 10.95 -35.87
N GLY A 149 38.63 11.24 -34.61
CA GLY A 149 38.40 12.60 -34.10
C GLY A 149 36.98 12.89 -33.60
N GLU A 150 36.02 11.99 -33.83
CA GLU A 150 34.65 12.19 -33.34
C GLU A 150 34.47 11.63 -31.93
N THR A 151 33.99 12.47 -31.02
CA THR A 151 33.61 12.01 -29.68
C THR A 151 32.20 11.45 -29.73
N PRO A 152 31.96 10.24 -29.18
CA PRO A 152 30.61 9.68 -29.13
C PRO A 152 29.72 10.60 -28.31
N ILE A 153 28.51 10.86 -28.83
CA ILE A 153 27.50 11.68 -28.16
C ILE A 153 27.27 11.09 -26.76
N LYS A 154 27.69 11.83 -25.73
CA LYS A 154 27.45 11.43 -24.35
C LYS A 154 25.94 11.51 -24.12
N PRO A 155 25.27 10.42 -23.71
CA PRO A 155 23.87 10.51 -23.33
C PRO A 155 23.74 11.55 -22.22
N LEU A 156 22.71 12.40 -22.32
CA LEU A 156 22.30 13.32 -21.26
C LEU A 156 21.87 12.49 -20.04
N ARG A 157 22.84 12.01 -19.27
CA ARG A 157 22.59 11.17 -18.11
C ARG A 157 21.94 12.03 -17.05
N LYS A 158 20.65 11.79 -16.79
CA LYS A 158 20.13 11.88 -15.43
C LYS A 158 20.82 10.76 -14.65
N ILE A 159 21.98 11.08 -14.06
CA ILE A 159 22.64 10.21 -13.09
C ILE A 159 21.68 10.20 -11.88
N HIS A 160 20.79 9.22 -11.81
CA HIS A 160 20.23 8.84 -10.53
C HIS A 160 21.41 8.36 -9.70
N SER A 161 21.74 9.09 -8.63
CA SER A 161 22.82 8.75 -7.71
C SER A 161 22.61 7.32 -7.21
N LYS A 162 23.49 6.39 -7.59
CA LYS A 162 23.42 4.99 -7.13
C LYS A 162 23.43 4.90 -5.59
N SER A 163 24.10 5.83 -4.92
CA SER A 163 24.18 5.93 -3.47
C SER A 163 22.82 6.04 -2.78
N SER A 164 21.84 6.74 -3.36
CA SER A 164 20.53 6.90 -2.71
C SER A 164 19.72 5.61 -2.68
N ILE A 165 19.88 4.72 -3.67
CA ILE A 165 19.11 3.47 -3.76
C ILE A 165 19.65 2.44 -2.77
N GLU A 166 20.97 2.38 -2.62
CA GLU A 166 21.65 1.56 -1.60
C GLU A 166 21.23 1.99 -0.19
N GLU A 167 21.25 3.29 0.10
CA GLU A 167 20.79 3.85 1.38
C GLU A 167 19.32 3.50 1.66
N VAL A 168 18.44 3.61 0.67
CA VAL A 168 17.03 3.22 0.80
C VAL A 168 16.91 1.72 1.08
N LEU A 169 17.67 0.86 0.41
CA LEU A 169 17.64 -0.58 0.64
C LEU A 169 18.14 -0.95 2.04
N GLU A 170 19.18 -0.27 2.54
CA GLU A 170 19.65 -0.43 3.92
C GLU A 170 18.58 -0.04 4.96
N LYS A 171 17.64 0.86 4.64
CA LYS A 171 16.46 1.11 5.48
C LYS A 171 15.36 0.06 5.32
N VAL A 172 15.22 -0.54 4.15
CA VAL A 172 14.24 -1.60 3.88
C VAL A 172 14.60 -2.91 4.60
N LYS A 173 15.89 -3.27 4.66
CA LYS A 173 16.37 -4.50 5.34
C LYS A 173 15.89 -4.64 6.80
N PRO A 174 16.11 -3.66 7.71
CA PRO A 174 15.66 -3.75 9.09
C PRO A 174 14.13 -3.73 9.21
N PHE A 175 13.43 -3.02 8.33
CA PHE A 175 11.97 -3.05 8.29
C PHE A 175 11.45 -4.44 7.90
N TYR A 176 12.03 -5.04 6.86
CA TYR A 176 11.62 -6.36 6.38
C TYR A 176 11.96 -7.46 7.40
N SER A 177 13.10 -7.36 8.08
CA SER A 177 13.46 -8.31 9.14
C SER A 177 12.53 -8.20 10.35
N PHE A 178 12.09 -6.99 10.71
CA PHE A 178 11.03 -6.80 11.70
C PHE A 178 9.72 -7.47 11.25
N VAL A 179 9.29 -7.22 10.02
CA VAL A 179 8.05 -7.81 9.47
C VAL A 179 8.12 -9.34 9.40
N LEU A 180 9.29 -9.92 9.08
CA LEU A 180 9.50 -11.37 9.11
C LEU A 180 9.37 -11.94 10.52
N LYS A 181 9.98 -11.30 11.52
CA LYS A 181 9.92 -11.73 12.93
C LYS A 181 8.49 -11.74 13.48
N HIS A 182 7.67 -10.77 13.05
CA HIS A 182 6.28 -10.62 13.48
C HIS A 182 5.27 -11.04 12.39
N SER A 183 5.69 -11.90 11.45
CA SER A 183 4.90 -12.22 10.25
C SER A 183 3.54 -12.81 10.57
N GLU A 184 3.44 -13.69 11.57
CA GLU A 184 2.18 -14.31 12.02
C GLU A 184 1.17 -13.30 12.59
N THR A 185 1.67 -12.17 13.13
CA THR A 185 0.84 -11.14 13.74
C THR A 185 0.44 -10.06 12.74
N LEU A 186 1.35 -9.72 11.82
CA LEU A 186 1.20 -8.60 10.90
C LEU A 186 0.53 -8.97 9.59
N LEU A 187 0.71 -10.22 9.13
CA LEU A 187 0.20 -10.70 7.86
C LEU A 187 -0.45 -12.09 8.00
N ASP A 188 -1.54 -12.28 7.27
CA ASP A 188 -2.22 -13.58 7.18
C ASP A 188 -1.47 -14.59 6.30
N VAL A 189 -0.30 -14.21 5.75
CA VAL A 189 0.44 -14.95 4.74
C VAL A 189 1.90 -15.12 5.18
N LYS A 190 2.45 -16.32 5.01
CA LYS A 190 3.88 -16.59 5.22
C LYS A 190 4.73 -15.73 4.29
N LEU A 191 5.48 -14.80 4.87
CA LEU A 191 6.43 -13.96 4.14
C LEU A 191 7.59 -14.80 3.62
N LYS A 192 7.92 -14.62 2.34
CA LYS A 192 9.14 -15.14 1.75
C LYS A 192 10.33 -14.28 2.19
N PRO A 193 11.58 -14.76 2.15
CA PRO A 193 12.75 -13.92 2.39
C PRO A 193 12.82 -12.75 1.40
N LEU A 194 13.52 -11.69 1.81
CA LEU A 194 13.74 -10.47 1.00
C LEU A 194 14.48 -10.80 -0.30
N GLU A 195 15.34 -11.81 -0.22
CA GLU A 195 16.20 -12.27 -1.30
C GLU A 195 15.39 -12.89 -2.44
N VAL A 196 15.86 -12.65 -3.66
CA VAL A 196 15.34 -13.32 -4.85
C VAL A 196 16.10 -14.63 -5.00
N LEU A 197 15.40 -15.74 -4.77
CA LEU A 197 15.94 -17.09 -4.97
C LEU A 197 15.83 -17.47 -6.44
N HIS A 198 16.97 -17.68 -7.09
CA HIS A 198 17.04 -18.19 -8.45
C HIS A 198 17.37 -19.68 -8.42
N GLU A 199 16.33 -20.49 -8.62
CA GLU A 199 16.49 -21.92 -8.86
C GLU A 199 17.07 -22.17 -10.26
N PRO A 200 17.99 -23.12 -10.41
CA PRO A 200 18.43 -23.57 -11.73
C PRO A 200 17.27 -24.28 -12.46
N THR A 201 17.36 -24.32 -13.78
CA THR A 201 16.51 -25.19 -14.61
C THR A 201 16.86 -26.67 -14.38
N SER A 202 16.03 -27.59 -14.89
CA SER A 202 16.30 -29.04 -14.85
C SER A 202 17.67 -29.42 -15.43
N TYR A 203 18.21 -28.59 -16.32
CA TYR A 203 19.52 -28.76 -16.94
C TYR A 203 20.68 -28.10 -16.17
N GLY A 204 20.42 -27.55 -14.99
CA GLY A 204 21.43 -26.84 -14.18
C GLY A 204 21.80 -25.46 -14.74
N LEU A 205 20.98 -24.88 -15.63
CA LEU A 205 21.24 -23.60 -16.29
C LEU A 205 20.42 -22.46 -15.67
N PRO A 206 20.86 -21.19 -15.78
CA PRO A 206 20.09 -20.06 -15.27
C PRO A 206 18.73 -19.93 -15.96
N LYS A 207 17.71 -19.51 -15.21
CA LYS A 207 16.41 -19.14 -15.77
C LYS A 207 16.57 -18.03 -16.82
N SER A 208 15.67 -17.99 -17.79
CA SER A 208 15.65 -16.96 -18.83
C SER A 208 15.66 -15.55 -18.23
N VAL A 209 16.22 -14.58 -18.96
CA VAL A 209 16.31 -13.17 -18.51
C VAL A 209 14.93 -12.65 -18.14
N ALA A 210 13.93 -12.92 -18.99
CA ALA A 210 12.54 -12.52 -18.74
C ALA A 210 11.96 -13.12 -17.45
N SER A 211 12.29 -14.37 -17.13
CA SER A 211 11.85 -15.00 -15.87
C SER A 211 12.53 -14.35 -14.67
N ARG A 212 13.84 -14.12 -14.72
CA ARG A 212 14.59 -13.47 -13.63
C ARG A 212 14.09 -12.04 -13.38
N GLU A 213 13.80 -11.30 -14.44
CA GLU A 213 13.22 -9.94 -14.31
C GLU A 213 11.82 -9.95 -13.73
N ARG A 214 11.00 -10.95 -14.09
CA ARG A 214 9.68 -11.13 -13.48
C ARG A 214 9.80 -11.40 -11.99
N ASP A 215 10.72 -12.29 -11.57
CA ASP A 215 10.94 -12.62 -10.16
C ASP A 215 11.33 -11.39 -9.33
N ILE A 216 12.28 -10.59 -9.83
CA ILE A 216 12.70 -9.33 -9.17
C ILE A 216 11.52 -8.35 -9.11
N ARG A 217 10.80 -8.16 -10.23
CA ARG A 217 9.66 -7.23 -10.29
C ARG A 217 8.58 -7.63 -9.27
N THR A 218 8.20 -8.90 -9.25
CA THR A 218 7.18 -9.41 -8.31
C THR A 218 7.63 -9.23 -6.87
N LYS A 219 8.92 -9.47 -6.57
CA LYS A 219 9.47 -9.25 -5.23
C LYS A 219 9.46 -7.79 -4.82
N VAL A 220 9.98 -6.89 -5.64
CA VAL A 220 9.97 -5.44 -5.35
C VAL A 220 8.53 -4.94 -5.17
N SER A 221 7.60 -5.35 -6.04
CA SER A 221 6.18 -5.02 -5.90
C SER A 221 5.60 -5.54 -4.59
N SER A 222 5.87 -6.80 -4.22
CA SER A 222 5.39 -7.35 -2.95
C SER A 222 5.91 -6.59 -1.74
N VAL A 223 7.17 -6.16 -1.74
CA VAL A 223 7.76 -5.35 -0.67
C VAL A 223 7.13 -3.96 -0.62
N LYS A 224 6.86 -3.34 -1.77
CA LYS A 224 6.11 -2.07 -1.83
C LYS A 224 4.72 -2.22 -1.23
N ASP A 225 4.01 -3.31 -1.54
CA ASP A 225 2.68 -3.57 -1.01
C ASP A 225 2.71 -3.79 0.51
N ILE A 226 3.73 -4.50 1.02
CA ILE A 226 3.94 -4.70 2.46
C ILE A 226 4.19 -3.37 3.16
N ILE A 227 5.08 -2.52 2.63
CA ILE A 227 5.36 -1.19 3.19
C ILE A 227 4.10 -0.31 3.19
N GLN A 228 3.26 -0.41 2.17
CA GLN A 228 2.01 0.34 2.11
C GLN A 228 0.95 -0.19 3.09
N ARG A 229 0.91 -1.51 3.33
CA ARG A 229 -0.04 -2.15 4.26
C ARG A 229 0.35 -1.93 5.73
N ILE A 230 1.63 -2.14 6.04
CA ILE A 230 2.19 -2.05 7.40
C ILE A 230 2.82 -0.66 7.58
N ARG A 231 1.96 0.36 7.63
CA ARG A 231 2.40 1.70 8.04
C ARG A 231 2.32 1.83 9.56
N PRO A 232 3.38 2.32 10.23
CA PRO A 232 3.37 2.56 11.66
C PRO A 232 2.35 3.67 11.99
N LEU A 233 1.68 3.54 13.14
CA LEU A 233 0.80 4.57 13.69
C LEU A 233 1.50 5.32 14.83
N THR A 234 1.16 6.59 15.02
CA THR A 234 1.62 7.34 16.18
C THR A 234 1.09 6.75 17.49
N LYS A 235 1.89 6.84 18.58
CA LYS A 235 1.53 6.32 19.91
C LYS A 235 0.16 6.83 20.40
N LYS A 236 -0.16 8.10 20.12
CA LYS A 236 -1.45 8.71 20.48
C LYS A 236 -2.63 8.03 19.78
N HIS A 237 -2.51 7.78 18.48
CA HIS A 237 -3.54 7.08 17.70
C HIS A 237 -3.66 5.61 18.12
N MET A 238 -2.55 4.95 18.42
CA MET A 238 -2.58 3.59 18.98
C MET A 238 -3.32 3.53 20.31
N PHE A 239 -3.05 4.46 21.23
CA PHE A 239 -3.71 4.49 22.54
C PHE A 239 -5.21 4.70 22.39
N HIS A 240 -5.63 5.67 21.57
CA HIS A 240 -7.03 5.92 21.25
C HIS A 240 -7.72 4.68 20.67
N LEU A 241 -7.11 4.04 19.65
CA LEU A 241 -7.66 2.82 19.07
C LEU A 241 -7.74 1.67 20.08
N GLY A 242 -6.77 1.57 20.99
CA GLY A 242 -6.75 0.59 22.07
C GLY A 242 -7.86 0.82 23.10
N GLU A 243 -8.09 2.07 23.49
CA GLU A 243 -9.16 2.45 24.40
C GLU A 243 -10.54 2.15 23.78
N VAL A 244 -10.75 2.52 22.52
CA VAL A 244 -11.97 2.22 21.77
C VAL A 244 -12.20 0.72 21.62
N ALA A 245 -11.15 -0.05 21.30
CA ALA A 245 -11.24 -1.50 21.20
C ALA A 245 -11.54 -2.17 22.56
N SER A 246 -11.00 -1.63 23.66
CA SER A 246 -11.20 -2.17 25.01
C SER A 246 -12.59 -1.87 25.56
N GLY A 247 -13.17 -0.73 25.18
CA GLY A 247 -14.49 -0.32 25.64
C GLY A 247 -14.57 0.00 27.14
N ARG A 248 -13.43 0.21 27.80
CA ARG A 248 -13.32 0.34 29.26
C ARG A 248 -13.39 1.78 29.78
N SER A 249 -13.37 2.78 28.89
CA SER A 249 -13.43 4.19 29.28
C SER A 249 -14.85 4.74 29.11
N ASN A 250 -15.27 5.57 30.08
CA ASN A 250 -16.54 6.30 30.08
C ASN A 250 -16.47 7.61 29.26
N ASP A 251 -15.37 7.86 28.54
CA ASP A 251 -15.27 9.06 27.73
C ASP A 251 -16.26 9.06 26.57
N SER A 252 -16.99 10.18 26.43
CA SER A 252 -17.93 10.41 25.33
C SER A 252 -17.26 10.33 23.95
N THR A 253 -15.94 10.55 23.85
CA THR A 253 -15.18 10.44 22.61
C THR A 253 -15.02 9.00 22.13
N ILE A 254 -15.14 8.02 23.02
CA ILE A 254 -14.98 6.59 22.74
C ILE A 254 -16.34 5.94 22.42
N SER A 255 -17.44 6.62 22.73
CA SER A 255 -18.79 6.17 22.37
C SER A 255 -18.94 6.07 20.84
N ILE A 256 -19.63 5.03 20.39
CA ILE A 256 -19.96 4.84 18.99
C ILE A 256 -21.05 5.84 18.58
N ASN A 257 -20.89 6.41 17.40
CA ASN A 257 -21.82 7.37 16.84
C ASN A 257 -23.27 6.88 16.76
N GLU A 258 -24.15 7.47 17.58
CA GLU A 258 -25.59 7.20 17.55
C GLU A 258 -26.25 7.51 16.20
N ASN A 259 -25.71 8.47 15.44
CA ASN A 259 -26.27 8.86 14.16
C ASN A 259 -26.17 7.75 13.11
N PHE A 260 -25.19 6.84 13.25
CA PHE A 260 -25.10 5.66 12.42
C PHE A 260 -26.32 4.75 12.64
N PHE A 261 -26.64 4.42 13.89
CA PHE A 261 -27.78 3.57 14.20
C PHE A 261 -29.10 4.20 13.74
N ARG A 262 -29.30 5.50 13.97
CA ARG A 262 -30.48 6.24 13.47
C ARG A 262 -30.57 6.20 11.94
N TYR A 263 -29.43 6.31 11.24
CA TYR A 263 -29.39 6.21 9.79
C TYR A 263 -29.69 4.80 9.30
N ALA A 264 -29.06 3.79 9.91
CA ALA A 264 -29.20 2.39 9.57
C ALA A 264 -30.64 1.90 9.79
N SER A 265 -31.28 2.26 10.91
CA SER A 265 -32.69 1.95 11.17
C SER A 265 -33.61 2.56 10.10
N ARG A 266 -33.40 3.84 9.72
CA ARG A 266 -34.18 4.48 8.66
C ARG A 266 -33.98 3.83 7.28
N GLN A 267 -32.78 3.36 6.96
CA GLN A 267 -32.54 2.64 5.71
C GLN A 267 -33.21 1.27 5.73
N HIS A 268 -33.12 0.56 6.86
CA HIS A 268 -33.79 -0.72 7.06
C HIS A 268 -35.31 -0.58 6.95
N ASP A 269 -35.90 0.46 7.55
CA ASP A 269 -37.33 0.72 7.46
C ASP A 269 -37.79 1.06 6.04
N ARG A 270 -37.01 1.83 5.27
CA ARG A 270 -37.28 2.06 3.84
C ARG A 270 -37.20 0.78 3.00
N ASN A 271 -36.40 -0.18 3.42
CA ASN A 271 -36.26 -1.45 2.73
C ASN A 271 -37.35 -2.46 3.13
N LYS A 272 -38.21 -2.16 4.14
CA LYS A 272 -39.35 -3.00 4.53
C LYS A 272 -40.47 -3.01 3.48
N ASP A 273 -40.54 -2.01 2.60
CA ASP A 273 -41.57 -1.93 1.55
C ASP A 273 -41.17 -2.66 0.25
N ILE A 274 -39.97 -3.26 0.22
CA ILE A 274 -39.42 -3.96 -0.94
C ILE A 274 -39.98 -5.40 -1.02
N SER A 275 -39.99 -5.98 -2.23
CA SER A 275 -40.50 -7.33 -2.49
C SER A 275 -39.83 -8.41 -1.61
N PRO A 276 -40.52 -9.49 -1.23
CA PRO A 276 -39.98 -10.56 -0.37
C PRO A 276 -38.70 -11.23 -0.92
N TYR A 277 -38.56 -11.32 -2.24
CA TYR A 277 -37.39 -11.92 -2.90
C TYR A 277 -36.15 -11.02 -2.82
N GLU A 278 -36.32 -9.72 -3.02
CA GLU A 278 -35.25 -8.74 -2.85
C GLU A 278 -34.87 -8.56 -1.37
N LYS A 279 -35.84 -8.65 -0.46
CA LYS A 279 -35.58 -8.66 1.00
C LYS A 279 -34.58 -9.74 1.40
N LYS A 280 -34.67 -10.95 0.85
CA LYS A 280 -33.75 -12.05 1.18
C LYS A 280 -32.30 -11.74 0.76
N TYR A 281 -32.10 -11.07 -0.37
CA TYR A 281 -30.77 -10.64 -0.84
C TYR A 281 -30.23 -9.38 -0.13
N ILE A 282 -31.12 -8.46 0.22
CA ILE A 282 -30.79 -7.19 0.88
C ILE A 282 -30.46 -7.42 2.37
N LEU A 283 -31.28 -8.20 3.09
CA LEU A 283 -31.10 -8.47 4.52
C LEU A 283 -29.82 -9.27 4.82
N HIS A 284 -29.42 -10.20 3.94
CA HIS A 284 -28.19 -10.96 4.10
C HIS A 284 -26.92 -10.10 3.97
N LYS A 285 -27.02 -8.91 3.35
CA LYS A 285 -25.96 -7.90 3.21
C LYS A 285 -26.08 -6.73 4.19
N GLN A 286 -27.16 -6.65 4.97
CA GLN A 286 -27.50 -5.48 5.80
C GLN A 286 -27.71 -5.81 7.28
N LEU A 287 -26.95 -6.77 7.83
CA LEU A 287 -26.84 -6.87 9.28
C LEU A 287 -26.20 -5.59 9.82
N ILE A 288 -27.01 -4.74 10.47
CA ILE A 288 -26.53 -3.52 11.12
C ILE A 288 -25.51 -3.96 12.17
N PRO A 289 -24.24 -3.57 12.06
CA PRO A 289 -23.22 -4.00 12.99
C PRO A 289 -23.52 -3.43 14.38
N ASN A 290 -23.60 -4.32 15.36
CA ASN A 290 -23.67 -3.94 16.77
C ASN A 290 -22.36 -3.27 17.21
N GLU A 291 -22.39 -2.56 18.32
CA GLU A 291 -21.21 -1.91 18.91
C GLU A 291 -20.03 -2.88 19.07
N ARG A 292 -20.29 -4.12 19.49
CA ARG A 292 -19.27 -5.17 19.60
C ARG A 292 -18.59 -5.50 18.26
N ASN A 293 -19.34 -5.49 17.15
CA ASN A 293 -18.80 -5.75 15.82
C ASN A 293 -17.94 -4.58 15.35
N ILE A 294 -18.35 -3.35 15.65
CA ILE A 294 -17.56 -2.16 15.34
C ILE A 294 -16.25 -2.19 16.12
N ARG A 295 -16.30 -2.42 17.45
CA ARG A 295 -15.11 -2.52 18.31
C ARG A 295 -14.18 -3.68 17.90
N PHE A 296 -14.72 -4.76 17.33
CA PHE A 296 -13.91 -5.84 16.75
C PHE A 296 -12.98 -5.34 15.64
N PHE A 297 -13.47 -4.46 14.74
CA PHE A 297 -12.64 -3.88 13.68
C PHE A 297 -11.53 -2.97 14.22
N TYR A 298 -11.77 -2.25 15.31
CA TYR A 298 -10.73 -1.49 16.04
C TYR A 298 -9.68 -2.43 16.66
N LYS A 299 -10.12 -3.57 17.21
CA LYS A 299 -9.22 -4.58 17.78
C LYS A 299 -8.31 -5.23 16.73
N GLU A 300 -8.80 -5.47 15.53
CA GLU A 300 -7.95 -5.99 14.44
C GLU A 300 -6.89 -4.96 14.02
N MET A 301 -7.25 -3.68 13.95
CA MET A 301 -6.30 -2.59 13.72
C MET A 301 -5.19 -2.51 14.79
N THR A 302 -5.54 -2.72 16.07
CA THR A 302 -4.55 -2.65 17.17
C THR A 302 -3.68 -3.90 17.29
N LYS A 303 -4.20 -5.09 16.94
CA LYS A 303 -3.43 -6.34 16.89
C LYS A 303 -2.23 -6.27 15.96
N VAL A 304 -2.35 -5.54 14.84
CA VAL A 304 -1.26 -5.32 13.88
C VAL A 304 -0.10 -4.50 14.48
N ILE A 305 -0.20 -3.99 15.72
CA ILE A 305 0.78 -3.02 16.25
C ILE A 305 1.19 -3.29 17.71
N THR A 306 0.55 -4.21 18.43
CA THR A 306 0.72 -4.35 19.91
C THR A 306 1.31 -5.68 20.39
N LYS A 307 1.75 -6.58 19.50
CA LYS A 307 2.40 -7.84 19.88
C LYS A 307 3.66 -8.11 19.06
#